data_AF-A0AAD0EWX8-F1
#
_entry.id   AF-A0AAD0EWX8-F1
#
_cell.length_a   1.000
_cell.length_b   1.000
_cell.length_c   1.000
_cell.angle_alpha   90.00
_cell.angle_beta   90.00
_cell.angle_gamma   90.00
#
_symmetry.space_group_name_H-M   'P 1'
#
loop_
_entity.id
_entity.type
_entity.pdbx_description
1 polymer ?
#
loop_
_entity_poly.entity_id
_entity_poly.type
_entity_poly.pdbx_seq_one_letter_code
_entity_poly.pdbx_strand_id
1 'polypeptide(L)'
;MNDNDEKILGLLRDNARLSISAIADVLKLSRSTVQKRIEYMEKKGIITGYTIRMKPTAEKNLIRAWMSIQVEGNKASLVIQQLRLNPAVHELHTTNGKWDLLVELTADTLQNFDKVLEQIRKISGIYNTETSILLTTYKV
;
A
#
# COMPACT_ATOMS: atom_id res chain seq x y z
N MET A 1 6.24 -21.26 4.35
CA MET A 1 4.95 -21.08 5.05
C MET A 1 4.25 -22.42 5.09
N ASN A 2 3.51 -22.73 6.15
CA ASN A 2 2.71 -23.97 6.27
C ASN A 2 1.23 -23.67 6.54
N ASP A 3 0.38 -24.69 6.54
CA ASP A 3 -1.07 -24.53 6.72
C ASP A 3 -1.47 -23.82 8.02
N ASN A 4 -0.68 -23.97 9.08
CA ASN A 4 -0.93 -23.29 10.34
C ASN A 4 -0.59 -21.79 10.26
N ASP A 5 0.44 -21.41 9.50
CA ASP A 5 0.75 -20.00 9.25
C ASP A 5 -0.41 -19.30 8.55
N GLU A 6 -0.98 -19.91 7.51
CA GLU A 6 -2.11 -19.33 6.76
C GLU A 6 -3.33 -19.11 7.67
N LYS A 7 -3.62 -20.08 8.55
CA LYS A 7 -4.70 -19.97 9.53
C LYS A 7 -4.43 -18.87 10.56
N ILE A 8 -3.20 -18.77 11.06
CA ILE A 8 -2.80 -17.70 11.99
C ILE A 8 -2.92 -16.34 11.30
N LEU A 9 -2.44 -16.21 10.06
CA LEU A 9 -2.55 -14.98 9.27
C LEU A 9 -4.01 -14.61 9.01
N GLY A 10 -4.89 -15.59 8.74
CA GLY A 10 -6.34 -15.35 8.62
C GLY A 10 -6.91 -14.69 9.87
N LEU A 11 -6.67 -15.29 11.04
CA LEU A 11 -7.14 -14.74 12.33
C LEU A 11 -6.57 -13.34 12.60
N LEU A 12 -5.29 -13.11 12.31
CA LEU A 12 -4.64 -11.81 12.50
C LEU A 12 -5.11 -10.74 11.50
N ARG A 13 -5.46 -11.12 10.26
CA ARG A 13 -6.06 -10.20 9.27
C ARG A 13 -7.44 -9.72 9.71
N ASP A 14 -8.21 -10.59 10.36
CA ASP A 14 -9.51 -10.24 10.91
C ASP A 14 -9.34 -9.34 12.15
N ASN A 15 -8.50 -9.76 13.09
CA ASN A 15 -8.19 -9.00 14.28
C ASN A 15 -6.74 -9.25 14.76
N ALA A 16 -5.85 -8.33 14.41
CA ALA A 16 -4.45 -8.34 14.80
C ALA A 16 -4.22 -8.24 16.32
N ARG A 17 -5.24 -7.86 17.10
CA ARG A 17 -5.16 -7.79 18.57
C ARG A 17 -5.56 -9.08 19.27
N LEU A 18 -5.88 -10.15 18.52
CA LEU A 18 -6.14 -11.46 19.12
C LEU A 18 -4.94 -11.91 19.95
N SER A 19 -5.21 -12.35 21.17
CA SER A 19 -4.15 -12.88 22.02
C SER A 19 -3.65 -14.21 21.47
N ILE A 20 -2.36 -14.50 21.71
CA ILE A 20 -1.75 -15.81 21.39
C ILE A 20 -2.59 -16.95 21.97
N SER A 21 -3.17 -16.75 23.16
CA SER A 21 -4.04 -17.73 23.82
C SER A 21 -5.30 -18.00 23.00
N ALA A 22 -6.00 -16.95 22.56
CA ALA A 22 -7.21 -17.10 21.75
C ALA A 22 -6.92 -17.79 20.40
N ILE A 23 -5.80 -17.45 19.75
CA ILE A 23 -5.39 -18.09 18.49
C ILE A 23 -5.05 -19.57 18.73
N ALA A 24 -4.35 -19.88 19.82
CA ALA A 24 -4.01 -21.24 20.21
C ALA A 24 -5.26 -22.09 20.46
N ASP A 25 -6.25 -21.55 21.17
CA ASP A 25 -7.51 -22.23 21.47
C ASP A 25 -8.32 -22.51 20.19
N VAL A 26 -8.44 -21.52 19.29
CA VAL A 26 -9.16 -21.67 18.01
C VAL A 26 -8.50 -22.71 17.10
N LEU A 27 -7.16 -22.70 17.01
CA LEU A 27 -6.42 -23.60 16.13
C LEU A 27 -6.07 -24.95 16.78
N LYS A 28 -6.43 -25.15 18.05
CA LYS A 28 -6.06 -26.33 18.86
C LYS A 28 -4.54 -26.58 18.86
N LEU A 29 -3.77 -25.50 18.99
CA LEU A 29 -2.31 -25.52 19.05
C LEU A 29 -1.84 -25.10 20.44
N SER A 30 -0.59 -25.41 20.79
CA SER A 30 -0.01 -24.86 22.00
C SER A 30 0.30 -23.36 21.82
N ARG A 31 0.23 -22.57 22.90
CA ARG A 31 0.60 -21.15 22.89
C ARG A 31 2.03 -20.93 22.37
N SER A 32 2.97 -21.80 22.76
CA SER A 32 4.36 -21.71 22.34
C SER A 32 4.53 -22.00 20.83
N THR A 33 3.73 -22.90 20.27
CA THR A 33 3.69 -23.15 18.83
C THR A 33 3.25 -21.89 18.08
N VAL A 34 2.11 -21.31 18.46
CA VAL A 34 1.57 -20.10 17.82
C VAL A 34 2.58 -18.96 17.91
N GLN A 35 3.13 -18.71 19.09
CA GLN A 35 4.13 -17.67 19.31
C GLN A 35 5.34 -17.83 18.37
N LYS A 36 5.92 -19.03 18.31
CA LYS A 36 7.07 -19.32 17.42
C LYS A 36 6.75 -19.13 15.95
N ARG A 37 5.51 -19.43 15.51
CA ARG A 37 5.10 -19.21 14.12
C ARG A 37 5.00 -17.71 13.80
N ILE A 38 4.41 -16.92 14.68
CA ILE A 38 4.31 -15.46 14.52
C ILE A 38 5.71 -14.84 14.45
N GLU A 39 6.57 -15.13 15.44
CA GLU A 39 7.95 -14.63 15.48
C GLU A 39 8.75 -15.03 14.23
N TYR A 40 8.55 -16.25 13.73
CA TYR A 40 9.15 -16.71 12.48
C TYR A 40 8.68 -15.89 11.27
N MET A 41 7.37 -15.64 11.15
CA MET A 41 6.79 -14.87 10.05
C MET A 41 7.21 -13.40 10.08
N GLU A 42 7.31 -12.79 11.26
CA GLU A 42 7.86 -11.45 11.46
C GLU A 42 9.33 -11.38 11.04
N LYS A 43 10.17 -12.31 11.54
CA LYS A 43 11.60 -12.36 11.20
C LYS A 43 11.85 -12.60 9.71
N LYS A 44 10.94 -13.29 9.02
CA LYS A 44 11.01 -13.53 7.57
C LYS A 44 10.41 -12.41 6.73
N GLY A 45 9.83 -11.37 7.34
CA GLY A 45 9.17 -10.28 6.63
C GLY A 45 7.85 -10.69 5.97
N ILE A 46 7.27 -11.82 6.36
CA ILE A 46 5.91 -12.22 5.94
C ILE A 46 4.90 -11.33 6.65
N ILE A 47 5.11 -11.08 7.94
CA ILE A 47 4.43 -10.01 8.69
C ILE A 47 5.38 -8.82 8.71
N THR A 48 5.07 -7.78 7.93
CA THR A 48 5.88 -6.56 7.85
C THR A 48 5.52 -5.53 8.91
N GLY A 49 4.32 -5.64 9.48
CA GLY A 49 3.85 -4.77 10.56
C GLY A 49 2.40 -5.01 10.90
N TYR A 50 1.98 -4.42 12.01
CA TYR A 50 0.58 -4.40 12.45
C TYR A 50 0.04 -2.99 12.28
N THR A 51 -1.12 -2.86 11.64
CA THR A 51 -1.73 -1.58 11.30
C THR A 51 -3.21 -1.55 11.63
N ILE A 52 -3.80 -0.36 11.60
CA ILE A 52 -5.24 -0.16 11.76
C ILE A 52 -5.90 0.04 10.40
N ARG A 53 -7.11 -0.50 10.25
CA ARG A 53 -7.98 -0.20 9.10
C ARG A 53 -8.86 0.99 9.47
N MET A 54 -8.56 2.17 8.94
CA MET A 54 -9.40 3.35 9.16
C MET A 54 -10.52 3.42 8.11
N LYS A 55 -11.62 4.07 8.49
CA LYS A 55 -12.62 4.52 7.51
C LYS A 55 -12.01 5.68 6.71
N PRO A 56 -12.23 5.76 5.39
CA PRO A 56 -11.74 6.89 4.59
C PRO A 56 -12.16 8.26 5.15
N THR A 57 -13.34 8.35 5.77
CA THR A 57 -13.85 9.58 6.40
C THR A 57 -13.18 9.94 7.73
N ALA A 58 -12.44 9.01 8.34
CA ALA A 58 -11.70 9.20 9.58
C ALA A 58 -10.20 9.45 9.33
N GLU A 59 -9.70 9.11 8.15
CA GLU A 59 -8.47 9.69 7.62
C GLU A 59 -8.70 11.20 7.44
N LYS A 60 -7.66 12.02 7.60
CA LYS A 60 -7.74 13.44 7.21
C LYS A 60 -8.38 13.49 5.83
N ASN A 61 -9.28 14.45 5.58
CA ASN A 61 -9.95 14.65 4.28
C ASN A 61 -8.92 14.97 3.19
N LEU A 62 -8.18 13.95 2.77
CA LEU A 62 -7.15 14.01 1.75
C LEU A 62 -7.84 13.67 0.44
N ILE A 63 -7.60 14.50 -0.56
CA ILE A 63 -7.86 14.17 -1.94
C ILE A 63 -6.93 13.03 -2.29
N ARG A 64 -7.52 11.93 -2.77
CA ARG A 64 -6.80 10.76 -3.27
C ARG A 64 -6.98 10.67 -4.76
N ALA A 65 -5.95 10.26 -5.48
CA ALA A 65 -6.05 10.03 -6.91
C ALA A 65 -5.13 8.92 -7.37
N TRP A 66 -5.52 8.28 -8.46
CA TRP A 66 -4.64 7.42 -9.22
C TRP A 66 -4.09 8.20 -10.41
N MET A 67 -2.78 8.21 -10.55
CA MET A 67 -2.09 8.78 -11.68
C MET A 67 -1.36 7.69 -12.46
N SER A 68 -1.81 7.46 -13.68
CA SER A 68 -1.17 6.57 -14.64
C SER A 68 -0.13 7.37 -15.41
N ILE A 69 1.08 6.84 -15.56
CA ILE A 69 2.23 7.54 -16.15
C ILE A 69 2.83 6.66 -17.25
N GLN A 70 3.03 7.28 -18.40
CA GLN A 70 3.78 6.71 -19.52
C GLN A 70 5.17 7.33 -19.54
N VAL A 71 6.19 6.51 -19.68
CA VAL A 71 7.59 6.89 -19.59
C VAL A 71 8.26 6.77 -20.96
N GLU A 72 9.15 7.70 -21.27
CA GLU A 72 9.94 7.66 -22.49
C GLU A 72 11.09 6.63 -22.41
N GLY A 73 11.13 5.72 -23.38
CA GLY A 73 12.25 4.81 -23.59
C GLY A 73 12.60 4.01 -22.34
N ASN A 74 13.85 4.11 -21.89
CA ASN A 74 14.38 3.37 -20.73
C ASN A 74 14.51 4.22 -19.46
N LYS A 75 13.79 5.35 -19.35
CA LYS A 75 13.92 6.29 -18.22
C LYS A 75 13.11 5.90 -16.97
N ALA A 76 12.46 4.74 -16.95
CA ALA A 76 11.57 4.32 -15.86
C ALA A 76 12.25 4.36 -14.48
N SER A 77 13.47 3.84 -14.37
CA SER A 77 14.21 3.85 -13.11
C SER A 77 14.45 5.25 -12.54
N LEU A 78 14.73 6.24 -13.41
CA LEU A 78 14.94 7.62 -13.01
C LEU A 78 13.62 8.27 -12.55
N VAL A 79 12.54 8.05 -13.30
CA VAL A 79 11.20 8.55 -12.96
C VAL A 79 10.75 7.98 -11.61
N ILE A 80 10.93 6.67 -11.39
CA ILE A 80 10.61 6.01 -10.12
C ILE A 80 11.40 6.63 -8.97
N GLN A 81 12.70 6.87 -9.14
CA GLN A 81 13.52 7.46 -8.09
C GLN A 81 13.02 8.86 -7.70
N GLN A 82 12.65 9.70 -8.68
CA GLN A 82 12.10 11.04 -8.42
C GLN A 82 10.72 10.99 -7.76
N LEU A 83 9.83 10.10 -8.21
CA LEU A 83 8.50 9.93 -7.63
C LEU A 83 8.56 9.50 -6.16
N ARG A 84 9.50 8.60 -5.82
CA ARG A 84 9.69 8.14 -4.43
C ARG A 84 10.15 9.23 -3.45
N LEU A 85 10.65 10.36 -3.94
CA LEU A 85 11.02 11.50 -3.11
C LEU A 85 9.84 12.44 -2.83
N ASN A 86 8.73 12.31 -3.56
CA ASN A 86 7.58 13.18 -3.40
C ASN A 86 6.68 12.66 -2.26
N PRO A 87 6.44 13.43 -1.18
CA PRO A 87 5.63 12.99 -0.05
C PRO A 87 4.15 12.78 -0.40
N ALA A 88 3.68 13.32 -1.53
CA ALA A 88 2.33 13.07 -2.02
C ALA A 88 2.16 11.68 -2.62
N VAL A 89 3.26 10.99 -2.98
CA VAL A 89 3.23 9.62 -3.53
C VAL A 89 3.09 8.61 -2.39
N HIS A 90 1.92 7.99 -2.30
CA HIS A 90 1.61 7.00 -1.27
C HIS A 90 2.06 5.60 -1.69
N GLU A 91 1.73 5.21 -2.91
CA GLU A 91 2.12 3.94 -3.51
C GLU A 91 2.55 4.13 -4.96
N LEU A 92 3.44 3.26 -5.43
CA LEU A 92 3.93 3.24 -6.80
C LEU A 92 4.08 1.80 -7.26
N HIS A 93 3.53 1.51 -8.43
CA HIS A 93 3.53 0.19 -9.04
C HIS A 93 4.02 0.29 -10.48
N THR A 94 4.86 -0.65 -10.90
CA THR A 94 5.15 -0.87 -12.32
C THR A 94 4.07 -1.75 -12.91
N THR A 95 3.59 -1.42 -14.10
CA THR A 95 2.49 -2.15 -14.74
C THR A 95 2.89 -2.69 -16.10
N ASN A 96 2.30 -3.82 -16.47
CA ASN A 96 2.32 -4.30 -17.85
C ASN A 96 1.09 -3.70 -18.55
N GLY A 97 1.28 -2.92 -19.60
CA GLY A 97 0.15 -2.35 -20.36
C GLY A 97 0.47 -1.01 -21.02
N LYS A 98 -0.57 -0.21 -21.27
CA LYS A 98 -0.47 1.13 -21.87
C LYS A 98 0.36 2.09 -21.01
N TRP A 99 0.26 1.94 -19.70
CA TRP A 99 0.93 2.77 -18.72
C TRP A 99 2.07 1.97 -18.10
N ASP A 100 3.22 2.61 -17.93
CA ASP A 100 4.41 1.98 -17.36
C ASP A 100 4.36 1.99 -15.83
N LEU A 101 3.82 3.08 -15.27
CA LEU A 101 3.67 3.27 -13.83
C LEU A 101 2.24 3.64 -13.45
N LEU A 102 1.82 3.17 -12.29
CA LEU A 102 0.60 3.57 -11.61
C LEU A 102 0.97 4.10 -10.22
N VAL A 103 0.51 5.31 -9.91
CA VAL A 103 0.89 6.03 -8.70
C VAL A 103 -0.37 6.42 -7.93
N GLU A 104 -0.42 6.07 -6.66
CA GLU A 104 -1.42 6.62 -5.75
C GLU A 104 -0.90 7.93 -5.14
N LEU A 105 -1.67 9.00 -5.31
CA LEU A 105 -1.38 10.33 -4.81
C LEU A 105 -2.33 10.73 -3.70
N THR A 106 -1.82 11.47 -2.71
CA THR A 106 -2.61 12.13 -1.67
C THR A 106 -2.25 13.60 -1.53
N ALA A 107 -3.25 14.45 -1.29
CA ALA A 107 -3.07 15.87 -1.00
C ALA A 107 -4.18 16.38 -0.06
N ASP A 108 -3.90 17.44 0.68
CA ASP A 108 -4.83 18.05 1.64
C ASP A 108 -5.85 19.00 1.01
N THR A 109 -5.52 19.60 -0.14
CA THR A 109 -6.36 20.58 -0.85
C THR A 109 -6.22 20.42 -2.36
N LEU A 110 -7.22 20.88 -3.14
CA LEU A 110 -7.17 20.81 -4.61
C LEU A 110 -6.03 21.65 -5.16
N GLN A 111 -5.71 22.78 -4.51
CA GLN A 111 -4.60 23.64 -4.87
C GLN A 111 -3.25 22.94 -4.68
N ASN A 112 -3.07 22.22 -3.58
CA ASN A 112 -1.85 21.44 -3.36
C ASN A 112 -1.79 20.23 -4.30
N PHE A 113 -2.94 19.58 -4.55
CA PHE A 113 -3.04 18.49 -5.51
C PHE A 113 -2.60 18.92 -6.92
N ASP A 114 -3.07 20.07 -7.41
CA ASP A 114 -2.66 20.63 -8.70
C ASP A 114 -1.14 20.86 -8.78
N LYS A 115 -0.54 21.43 -7.72
CA LYS A 115 0.93 21.59 -7.62
C LYS A 115 1.67 20.26 -7.69
N VAL A 116 1.16 19.22 -7.02
CA VAL A 116 1.74 17.88 -7.08
C VAL A 116 1.69 17.33 -8.51
N LEU A 117 0.56 17.46 -9.21
CA LEU A 117 0.44 17.02 -10.60
C LEU A 117 1.42 17.76 -11.52
N GLU A 118 1.55 19.08 -11.37
CA GLU A 118 2.53 19.85 -12.13
C GLU A 118 3.97 19.42 -11.86
N GLN A 119 4.33 19.22 -10.58
CA GLN A 119 5.67 18.77 -10.20
C GLN A 119 6.00 17.42 -10.80
N ILE A 120 5.05 16.48 -10.74
CA ILE A 120 5.23 15.15 -11.33
C ILE A 120 5.39 15.27 -12.85
N ARG A 121 4.51 16.00 -13.55
CA ARG A 121 4.58 16.16 -15.01
C ARG A 121 5.89 16.80 -15.51
N LYS A 122 6.60 17.55 -14.65
CA LYS A 122 7.90 18.15 -14.97
C LYS A 122 9.08 17.17 -14.82
N ILE A 123 8.87 15.96 -14.30
CA ILE A 123 9.93 14.95 -14.17
C ILE A 123 10.38 14.51 -15.57
N SER A 124 11.68 14.65 -15.83
CA SER A 124 12.29 14.23 -17.09
C SER A 124 12.05 12.75 -17.36
N GLY A 125 11.55 12.43 -18.55
CA GLY A 125 11.21 11.09 -18.97
C GLY A 125 9.75 10.72 -18.79
N ILE A 126 8.91 11.56 -18.17
CA ILE A 126 7.46 11.40 -18.26
C ILE A 126 6.98 11.91 -19.62
N TYR A 127 6.37 11.01 -20.39
CA TYR A 127 5.81 11.31 -21.71
C TYR A 127 4.35 11.76 -21.62
N ASN A 128 3.54 11.03 -20.85
CA ASN A 128 2.12 11.29 -20.73
C ASN A 128 1.60 10.86 -19.36
N THR A 129 0.51 11.49 -18.91
CA THR A 129 -0.11 11.22 -17.61
C THR A 129 -1.62 11.27 -17.71
N GLU A 130 -2.31 10.36 -17.04
CA GLU A 130 -3.76 10.41 -16.83
C GLU A 130 -4.05 10.32 -15.34
N THR A 131 -4.92 11.19 -14.82
CA THR A 131 -5.20 11.27 -13.38
C THR A 131 -6.69 11.14 -13.12
N SER A 132 -7.07 10.23 -12.22
CA SER A 132 -8.44 10.02 -11.75
C SER A 132 -8.53 10.26 -10.25
N ILE A 133 -9.28 11.28 -9.84
CA ILE A 133 -9.57 11.54 -8.42
C ILE A 133 -10.54 10.47 -7.91
N LEU A 134 -10.22 9.88 -6.76
CA LEU A 134 -11.05 8.87 -6.11
C LEU A 134 -12.17 9.57 -5.34
N LEU A 135 -13.42 9.35 -5.77
CA LEU A 135 -14.59 10.01 -5.17
C LEU A 135 -15.14 9.24 -3.96
N THR A 136 -15.53 7.98 -4.17
CA THR A 136 -16.11 7.14 -3.12
C THR A 136 -15.51 5.75 -3.20
N THR A 137 -15.03 5.25 -2.06
CA THR A 137 -14.37 3.94 -1.98
C THR A 137 -15.26 2.94 -1.24
N TYR A 138 -15.54 1.81 -1.90
CA TYR A 138 -16.16 0.65 -1.28
C TYR A 138 -15.06 -0.38 -1.00
N LYS A 139 -14.87 -0.74 0.28
CA LYS A 139 -13.95 -1.84 0.65
C LYS A 139 -14.70 -3.17 0.44
N VAL A 140 -14.07 -4.09 -0.30
CA VAL A 140 -14.58 -5.44 -0.58
C VAL A 140 -13.76 -6.46 0.20
#